data_AF-A0A1G6US04-F1
#
_entry.id   AF-A0A1G6US04-F1
#
_cell.length_a   1.000
_cell.length_b   1.000
_cell.length_c   1.000
_cell.angle_alpha   90.00
_cell.angle_beta   90.00
_cell.angle_gamma   90.00
#
_symmetry.space_group_name_H-M   'P 1'
#
loop_
_entity.id
_entity.type
_entity.pdbx_description
1 polymer ?
#
loop_
_entity_poly.entity_id
_entity_poly.type
_entity_poly.pdbx_seq_one_letter_code
_entity_poly.pdbx_strand_id
1 'polypeptide(L)'
;MKAFNEHESVIYIDAEGKLIDTFVVFDTDKETGLTHINHMNLKVAVDSLQLHPASIAKYNLPMQDAFSFEIFRKLKDKFSESVVTTVKRGLKAEPAYQVVLKKAS
;
A
#
# COMPACT_ATOMS: atom_id res chain seq x y z
N MET A 1 22.66 -16.74 -4.72
CA MET A 1 21.78 -16.38 -5.85
C MET A 1 21.13 -15.05 -5.51
N LYS A 2 21.04 -14.13 -6.48
CA LYS A 2 20.14 -12.97 -6.32
C LYS A 2 18.71 -13.51 -6.26
N ALA A 3 17.90 -12.95 -5.39
CA ALA A 3 16.47 -13.21 -5.32
C ALA A 3 15.81 -11.85 -5.15
N PHE A 4 14.64 -11.69 -5.72
CA PHE A 4 13.84 -10.50 -5.60
C PHE A 4 12.61 -10.78 -4.77
N ASN A 5 12.24 -9.81 -3.96
CA ASN A 5 11.04 -9.88 -3.14
C ASN A 5 9.84 -9.34 -3.90
N GLU A 6 8.66 -9.76 -3.49
CA GLU A 6 7.38 -9.24 -3.94
C GLU A 6 7.37 -7.70 -3.83
N HIS A 7 6.86 -7.06 -4.89
CA HIS A 7 6.77 -5.61 -5.06
C HIS A 7 8.08 -4.85 -5.23
N GLU A 8 9.23 -5.53 -5.35
CA GLU A 8 10.47 -4.83 -5.71
C GLU A 8 10.39 -4.29 -7.15
N SER A 9 10.77 -3.02 -7.34
CA SER A 9 10.92 -2.44 -8.67
C SER A 9 12.23 -2.93 -9.30
N VAL A 10 12.11 -3.48 -10.50
CA VAL A 10 13.19 -4.12 -11.26
C VAL A 10 13.16 -3.65 -12.71
N ILE A 11 14.31 -3.66 -13.36
CA ILE A 11 14.47 -3.43 -14.79
C ILE A 11 14.57 -4.79 -15.45
N TYR A 12 13.62 -5.11 -16.30
CA TYR A 12 13.67 -6.29 -17.16
C TYR A 12 14.34 -5.95 -18.49
N ILE A 13 15.24 -6.82 -18.93
CA ILE A 13 15.91 -6.71 -20.23
C ILE A 13 15.28 -7.75 -21.15
N ASP A 14 14.58 -7.28 -22.18
CA ASP A 14 13.95 -8.16 -23.15
C ASP A 14 14.97 -8.76 -24.15
N ALA A 15 14.54 -9.74 -24.94
CA ALA A 15 15.38 -10.40 -25.95
C ALA A 15 15.94 -9.41 -27.00
N GLU A 16 15.26 -8.29 -27.22
CA GLU A 16 15.70 -7.20 -28.10
C GLU A 16 16.65 -6.20 -27.41
N GLY A 17 16.98 -6.42 -26.14
CA GLY A 17 17.83 -5.54 -25.34
C GLY A 17 17.11 -4.29 -24.82
N LYS A 18 15.78 -4.21 -24.97
CA LYS A 18 14.99 -3.10 -24.44
C LYS A 18 14.89 -3.20 -22.92
N LEU A 19 15.19 -2.09 -22.24
CA LEU A 19 15.02 -1.96 -20.80
C LEU A 19 13.57 -1.58 -20.49
N ILE A 20 12.95 -2.32 -19.59
CA ILE A 20 11.56 -2.16 -19.21
C ILE A 20 11.48 -2.06 -17.69
N ASP A 21 11.05 -0.90 -17.21
CA ASP A 21 10.77 -0.71 -15.79
C ASP A 21 9.51 -1.50 -15.41
N THR A 22 9.66 -2.41 -14.47
CA THR A 22 8.58 -3.27 -13.99
C THR A 22 8.73 -3.56 -12.50
N PHE A 23 7.85 -4.37 -11.95
CA PHE A 23 7.92 -4.80 -10.57
C PHE A 23 7.62 -6.29 -10.44
N VAL A 24 8.13 -6.86 -9.36
CA VAL A 24 7.97 -8.27 -9.02
C VAL A 24 6.57 -8.50 -8.44
N VAL A 25 5.84 -9.47 -8.99
CA VAL A 25 4.48 -9.84 -8.58
C VAL A 25 4.51 -10.88 -7.46
N PHE A 26 5.51 -11.77 -7.46
CA PHE A 26 5.73 -12.76 -6.41
C PHE A 26 7.23 -12.94 -6.20
N ASP A 27 7.62 -13.26 -4.97
CA ASP A 27 8.99 -13.64 -4.62
C ASP A 27 9.59 -14.61 -5.65
N THR A 28 10.89 -14.48 -5.92
CA THR A 28 11.62 -15.44 -6.75
C THR A 28 11.41 -16.85 -6.19
N ASP A 29 10.93 -17.75 -7.05
CA ASP A 29 10.71 -19.13 -6.70
C ASP A 29 12.05 -19.80 -6.38
N LYS A 30 12.14 -20.41 -5.20
CA LYS A 30 13.37 -21.03 -4.69
C LYS A 30 13.69 -22.34 -5.41
N GLU A 31 12.70 -23.00 -6.00
CA GLU A 31 12.90 -24.27 -6.71
C GLU A 31 13.36 -24.03 -8.15
N THR A 32 12.74 -23.07 -8.85
CA THR A 32 13.01 -22.80 -10.27
C THR A 32 13.97 -21.64 -10.52
N GLY A 33 14.16 -20.75 -9.54
CA GLY A 33 14.92 -19.51 -9.71
C GLY A 33 14.24 -18.48 -10.63
N LEU A 34 12.97 -18.69 -10.97
CA LEU A 34 12.21 -17.76 -11.82
C LEU A 34 11.51 -16.70 -10.97
N THR A 35 11.49 -15.48 -11.48
CA THR A 35 10.82 -14.34 -10.87
C THR A 35 9.63 -13.95 -11.73
N HIS A 36 8.46 -13.80 -11.10
CA HIS A 36 7.26 -13.36 -11.80
C HIS A 36 7.23 -11.83 -11.81
N ILE A 37 7.19 -11.24 -13.00
CA ILE A 37 7.13 -9.79 -13.20
C ILE A 37 5.79 -9.37 -13.79
N ASN A 38 5.38 -8.13 -13.51
CA ASN A 38 4.10 -7.61 -13.98
C ASN A 38 4.09 -7.38 -15.50
N HIS A 39 5.26 -7.14 -16.11
CA HIS A 39 5.35 -6.96 -17.55
C HIS A 39 4.88 -8.22 -18.29
N MET A 40 3.70 -8.12 -18.93
CA MET A 40 3.04 -9.22 -19.64
C MET A 40 2.82 -10.50 -18.81
N ASN A 41 2.83 -10.41 -17.47
CA ASN A 41 2.78 -11.56 -16.54
C ASN A 41 3.84 -12.63 -16.86
N LEU A 42 5.06 -12.20 -17.20
CA LEU A 42 6.14 -13.10 -17.56
C LEU A 42 6.83 -13.69 -16.32
N LYS A 43 7.33 -14.92 -16.47
CA LYS A 43 8.25 -15.55 -15.53
C LYS A 43 9.63 -15.57 -16.16
N VAL A 44 10.56 -14.85 -15.56
CA VAL A 44 11.89 -14.63 -16.14
C VAL A 44 12.99 -15.05 -15.18
N ALA A 45 14.14 -15.41 -15.72
CA ALA A 45 15.32 -15.71 -14.92
C ALA A 45 15.83 -14.46 -14.21
N VAL A 46 16.39 -14.64 -13.01
CA VAL A 46 16.96 -13.55 -12.20
C VAL A 46 18.03 -12.76 -12.96
N ASP A 47 18.78 -13.42 -13.85
CA ASP A 47 19.88 -12.80 -14.60
C ASP A 47 19.38 -11.77 -15.64
N SER A 48 18.13 -11.89 -16.08
CA SER A 48 17.46 -10.93 -16.97
C SER A 48 16.87 -9.73 -16.22
N LEU A 49 17.02 -9.70 -14.89
CA LEU A 49 16.48 -8.67 -14.01
C LEU A 49 17.58 -7.93 -13.29
N GLN A 50 17.42 -6.61 -13.21
CA GLN A 50 18.28 -5.75 -12.41
C GLN A 50 17.43 -4.99 -11.41
N LEU A 51 17.91 -4.86 -10.17
CA LEU A 51 17.21 -4.03 -9.18
C LEU A 51 17.25 -2.58 -9.68
N HIS A 52 16.09 -1.93 -9.70
CA HIS A 52 16.03 -0.54 -10.16
C HIS A 52 16.82 0.36 -9.18
N PRO A 53 17.68 1.29 -9.63
CA PRO A 53 18.52 2.11 -8.75
C PRO A 53 17.70 3.02 -7.84
N ALA A 54 16.45 3.32 -8.21
CA ALA A 54 15.51 4.04 -7.36
C ALA A 54 14.84 3.16 -6.29
N SER A 55 14.99 1.83 -6.25
CA SER A 55 14.36 0.94 -5.26
C SER A 55 14.95 1.04 -3.84
N ILE A 56 15.75 2.08 -3.55
CA ILE A 56 16.50 2.24 -2.29
C ILE A 56 15.59 2.34 -1.05
N ALA A 57 14.30 2.61 -1.21
CA ALA A 57 13.32 2.55 -0.13
C ALA A 57 12.31 1.43 -0.40
N LYS A 58 12.03 0.64 0.65
CA LYS A 58 11.10 -0.50 0.75
C LYS A 58 9.65 -0.24 0.25
N TYR A 59 9.37 0.95 -0.29
CA TYR A 59 8.07 1.45 -0.73
C TYR A 59 8.14 2.30 -2.01
N ASN A 60 9.20 2.19 -2.83
CA ASN A 60 9.26 2.95 -4.07
C ASN A 60 8.40 2.29 -5.16
N LEU A 61 7.19 2.82 -5.30
CA LEU A 61 6.34 2.63 -6.47
C LEU A 61 7.09 3.15 -7.71
N PRO A 62 7.05 2.44 -8.85
CA PRO A 62 7.59 2.95 -10.10
C PRO A 62 6.76 4.17 -10.52
N MET A 63 7.28 5.37 -10.23
CA MET A 63 6.66 6.66 -10.55
C MET A 63 6.58 6.93 -12.07
N GLN A 64 7.06 6.03 -12.93
CA GLN A 64 6.96 6.21 -14.38
C GLN A 64 5.59 5.85 -14.96
N ASP A 65 4.73 5.14 -14.22
CA ASP A 65 3.37 4.85 -14.69
C ASP A 65 2.37 5.87 -14.15
N ALA A 66 1.75 6.65 -15.05
CA ALA A 66 0.75 7.66 -14.72
C ALA A 66 -0.42 7.09 -13.90
N PHE A 67 -0.71 5.79 -14.05
CA PHE A 67 -1.75 5.10 -13.29
C PHE A 67 -1.43 5.00 -11.79
N SER A 68 -0.16 4.86 -11.43
CA SER A 68 0.30 4.77 -10.03
C SER A 68 0.06 6.08 -9.27
N PHE A 69 0.18 7.22 -9.94
CA PHE A 69 -0.14 8.53 -9.35
C PHE A 69 -1.64 8.69 -9.10
N GLU A 70 -2.50 8.21 -10.00
CA GLU A 70 -3.94 8.29 -9.78
C GLU A 70 -4.39 7.48 -8.57
N ILE A 71 -3.83 6.27 -8.39
CA ILE A 71 -4.13 5.43 -7.23
C ILE A 71 -3.63 6.11 -5.96
N PHE A 72 -2.41 6.63 -5.97
CA PHE A 72 -1.87 7.36 -4.82
C PHE A 72 -2.71 8.60 -4.48
N ARG A 73 -3.15 9.37 -5.50
CA ARG A 73 -4.03 10.52 -5.32
C ARG A 73 -5.37 10.11 -4.71
N LYS A 74 -6.03 9.09 -5.28
CA LYS A 74 -7.33 8.57 -4.78
C LYS A 74 -7.23 8.05 -3.35
N LEU A 75 -6.14 7.37 -2.99
CA LEU A 75 -5.89 6.92 -1.62
C LEU A 75 -5.65 8.09 -0.69
N LYS A 76 -4.79 9.05 -1.08
CA LYS A 76 -4.56 10.26 -0.31
C LYS A 76 -5.86 11.01 -0.08
N ASP A 77 -6.66 11.25 -1.10
CA ASP A 77 -7.95 11.94 -1.01
C ASP A 77 -8.89 11.22 -0.04
N LYS A 78 -9.02 9.89 -0.15
CA LYS A 78 -9.87 9.06 0.72
C LYS A 78 -9.47 9.09 2.21
N PHE A 79 -8.18 9.16 2.51
CA PHE A 79 -7.67 9.08 3.89
C PHE A 79 -7.27 10.44 4.48
N SER A 80 -7.18 11.50 3.67
CA SER A 80 -6.98 12.87 4.14
C SER A 80 -8.30 13.57 4.50
N GLU A 81 -9.43 13.05 4.04
CA GLU A 81 -10.72 13.33 4.67
C GLU A 81 -10.75 12.67 6.05
N SER A 82 -10.37 13.45 7.06
CA SER A 82 -10.50 13.11 8.46
C SER A 82 -11.98 12.92 8.83
N VAL A 83 -12.52 11.74 8.56
CA VAL A 83 -13.82 11.32 9.12
C VAL A 83 -13.59 10.88 10.57
N VAL A 84 -13.23 11.84 11.42
CA VAL A 84 -13.65 11.79 12.82
C VAL A 84 -14.93 12.61 12.88
N THR A 85 -16.01 12.05 12.36
CA THR A 85 -17.36 12.52 12.71
C THR A 85 -17.51 12.20 14.19
N THR A 86 -17.02 13.09 15.04
CA THR A 86 -17.24 13.02 16.48
C THR A 86 -18.73 13.22 16.66
N VAL A 87 -19.49 12.12 16.70
CA VAL A 87 -20.91 12.16 17.01
C VAL A 87 -20.99 12.63 18.46
N LYS A 88 -21.09 13.94 18.66
CA LYS A 88 -21.37 14.54 19.97
C LYS A 88 -22.78 14.14 20.34
N ARG A 89 -22.94 12.95 20.93
CA ARG A 89 -24.18 12.55 21.60
C ARG A 89 -24.33 13.48 22.82
N GLY A 90 -25.16 14.50 22.69
CA GLY A 90 -25.57 15.33 23.81
C GLY A 90 -26.35 14.47 24.80
N LEU A 91 -25.69 13.98 25.85
CA LEU A 91 -26.36 13.34 26.96
C LEU A 91 -27.15 14.42 27.71
N LYS A 92 -28.48 14.40 27.60
CA LYS A 92 -29.33 15.16 28.53
C LYS A 92 -29.36 14.38 29.84
N ALA A 93 -28.78 14.95 30.89
CA ALA A 93 -28.94 14.43 32.23
C ALA A 93 -30.37 14.69 32.70
N GLU A 94 -31.14 13.64 32.94
CA GLU A 94 -32.37 13.76 33.74
C GLU A 94 -31.98 13.91 35.21
N PRO A 95 -32.63 14.82 35.96
CA PRO A 95 -32.35 14.99 37.37
C PRO A 95 -32.82 13.75 38.14
N ALA A 96 -31.88 12.89 38.51
CA ALA A 96 -32.12 11.88 39.52
C ALA A 96 -32.24 12.59 40.88
N TYR A 97 -33.36 12.36 41.58
CA TYR A 97 -33.63 12.66 42.99
C TYR A 97 -34.42 13.96 43.30
N GLN A 98 -35.75 13.82 43.45
CA GLN A 98 -36.55 14.76 44.24
C GLN A 98 -36.30 14.45 45.73
N VAL A 99 -35.58 15.34 46.41
CA VAL A 99 -35.43 15.28 47.86
C VAL A 99 -36.82 15.50 48.47
N VAL A 100 -37.42 14.43 49.01
CA VAL A 100 -38.57 14.58 49.93
C VAL A 100 -38.00 15.19 51.21
N LEU A 101 -38.11 16.51 51.34
CA LEU A 101 -37.83 17.22 52.58
C LEU A 101 -38.84 16.74 53.63
N LYS A 102 -38.40 15.83 54.51
CA LYS A 102 -39.05 15.57 55.79
C LYS A 102 -39.13 16.90 56.54
N LYS A 103 -40.33 17.49 56.63
CA LYS A 103 -40.63 18.52 57.62
C LYS A 103 -40.56 17.86 59.00
N ALA A 104 -39.57 18.27 59.79
CA ALA A 104 -39.66 18.21 61.23
C ALA A 104 -40.54 19.39 61.68
N SER A 105 -41.68 19.09 62.30
CA SER A 105 -42.41 19.96 63.23
C SER A 105 -43.23 19.06 64.14
#